data_AF-A0A3P3ZNE9-F1
#
_entry.id   AF-A0A3P3ZNE9-F1
#
_cell.length_a   1.000
_cell.length_b   1.000
_cell.length_c   1.000
_cell.angle_alpha   90.00
_cell.angle_beta   90.00
_cell.angle_gamma   90.00
#
_symmetry.space_group_name_H-M   'P 1'
#
loop_
_entity.id
_entity.type
_entity.pdbx_description
1 polymer ?
#
loop_
_entity_poly.entity_id
_entity_poly.type
_entity_poly.pdbx_seq_one_letter_code
_entity_poly.pdbx_strand_id
1 'polypeptide(L)' 'MSKDEIRALLLEDINSFRLKAKFYESIRLSEAADYAKDLASNIELALTTMPSDSDSEIY' A
#
# COMPACT_ATOMS: atom_id res chain seq x y z
N MET A 1 9.11 -6.41 -14.71
CA MET A 1 8.58 -6.85 -13.42
C MET A 1 7.26 -7.54 -13.66
N SER A 2 7.05 -8.69 -13.04
CA SER A 2 5.79 -9.42 -13.06
C SER A 2 4.73 -8.70 -12.20
N LYS A 3 3.44 -8.97 -12.41
CA LYS A 3 2.36 -8.40 -11.57
C LYS A 3 2.52 -8.86 -10.12
N ASP A 4 3.00 -10.08 -9.90
CA ASP A 4 3.29 -10.61 -8.57
C ASP A 4 4.48 -9.89 -7.91
N GLU A 5 5.53 -9.52 -8.66
CA GLU A 5 6.63 -8.69 -8.15
C GLU A 5 6.16 -7.27 -7.79
N ILE A 6 5.30 -6.67 -8.61
CA ILE A 6 4.66 -5.37 -8.30
C ILE A 6 3.82 -5.50 -7.02
N ARG A 7 3.03 -6.57 -6.91
CA ARG A 7 2.19 -6.83 -5.72
C ARG A 7 3.04 -6.94 -4.46
N ALA A 8 4.17 -7.64 -4.51
CA ALA A 8 5.09 -7.76 -3.39
C ALA A 8 5.64 -6.40 -2.94
N LEU A 9 6.07 -5.57 -3.88
CA LEU A 9 6.55 -4.21 -3.58
C LEU A 9 5.46 -3.33 -2.96
N LEU A 10 4.25 -3.35 -3.50
CA LEU A 10 3.13 -2.58 -2.96
C LEU A 10 2.72 -3.04 -1.55
N LEU A 11 2.83 -4.34 -1.25
CA LEU A 11 2.62 -4.87 0.10
C LEU A 11 3.69 -4.38 1.08
N GLU A 12 4.94 -4.28 0.64
CA GLU A 12 6.02 -3.69 1.45
C GLU A 12 5.76 -2.20 1.73
N ASP A 13 5.34 -1.45 0.71
CA ASP A 13 4.99 -0.03 0.84
C ASP A 13 3.84 0.20 1.82
N ILE A 14 2.76 -0.61 1.75
CA ILE A 14 1.65 -0.55 2.71
C ILE A 14 2.16 -0.70 4.15
N ASN A 15 3.02 -1.69 4.39
CA ASN A 15 3.58 -1.94 5.72
C ASN A 15 4.49 -0.79 6.17
N SER A 16 5.31 -0.26 5.27
CA SER A 16 6.16 0.91 5.51
C SER A 16 5.34 2.14 5.91
N PHE A 17 4.27 2.45 5.18
CA PHE A 17 3.40 3.58 5.50
C PHE A 17 2.65 3.40 6.82
N ARG A 18 2.17 2.18 7.14
CA ARG A 18 1.58 1.87 8.44
C ARG A 18 2.56 2.08 9.61
N LEU A 19 3.83 1.72 9.42
CA LEU A 19 4.88 1.98 10.42
C LEU A 19 5.17 3.48 10.56
N LYS A 20 5.25 4.20 9.44
CA LYS A 20 5.42 5.67 9.44
C LYS A 20 4.27 6.38 10.13
N ALA A 21 3.03 5.95 9.90
CA ALA A 21 1.87 6.51 10.59
C ALA A 21 1.99 6.39 12.10
N LYS A 22 2.33 5.20 12.63
CA LYS A 22 2.56 4.98 14.07
C LYS A 22 3.71 5.86 14.60
N PHE A 23 4.78 6.00 13.83
CA PHE A 23 5.89 6.89 14.19
C PHE A 23 5.43 8.35 14.26
N TYR A 24 4.71 8.86 13.26
CA TYR A 24 4.20 10.23 13.23
C TYR A 24 3.21 10.50 14.38
N GLU A 25 2.34 9.54 14.71
CA GLU A 25 1.48 9.63 15.90
C GLU A 25 2.30 9.77 17.18
N SER A 26 3.38 8.99 17.33
CA SER A 26 4.25 9.02 18.52
C SER A 26 4.93 10.37 18.75
N ILE A 27 5.19 11.14 17.67
CA ILE A 27 5.79 12.47 17.72
C ILE A 27 4.77 13.60 17.51
N ARG A 28 3.47 13.30 17.62
CA ARG A 28 2.35 14.25 17.53
C ARG A 28 2.24 15.00 16.20
N LEU A 29 2.67 14.38 15.10
CA LEU A 29 2.45 14.88 13.74
C LEU A 29 1.18 14.26 13.14
N SER A 30 0.02 14.75 13.56
CA SER A 30 -1.30 14.17 13.20
C SER A 30 -1.55 14.15 11.69
N GLU A 31 -1.34 15.26 10.99
CA GLU A 31 -1.57 15.33 9.54
C GLU A 31 -0.68 14.36 8.75
N ALA A 32 0.59 14.21 9.16
CA ALA A 32 1.51 13.27 8.53
C ALA A 32 1.09 11.81 8.81
N ALA A 33 0.59 11.53 10.01
CA ALA A 33 0.06 10.21 10.35
C ALA A 33 -1.17 9.87 9.51
N ASP A 34 -2.11 10.80 9.39
CA ASP A 34 -3.35 10.58 8.64
C ASP A 34 -3.06 10.42 7.13
N TYR A 35 -2.18 11.26 6.57
CA TYR A 35 -1.72 11.09 5.19
C TYR A 35 -1.09 9.71 4.95
N ALA A 36 -0.23 9.24 5.86
CA ALA A 36 0.41 7.93 5.73
C ALA A 36 -0.61 6.78 5.83
N LYS A 37 -1.64 6.90 6.67
CA LYS A 37 -2.74 5.92 6.74
C LYS A 37 -3.52 5.89 5.44
N ASP A 38 -3.93 7.05 4.93
CA ASP A 38 -4.73 7.16 3.71
C ASP A 38 -3.96 6.58 2.51
N LEU A 39 -2.66 6.84 2.41
CA LEU A 39 -1.83 6.29 1.35
C LEU A 39 -1.73 4.77 1.43
N ALA A 40 -1.54 4.20 2.64
CA ALA A 40 -1.55 2.76 2.83
C ALA A 40 -2.89 2.13 2.43
N SER A 41 -4.01 2.74 2.82
CA SER A 41 -5.36 2.28 2.46
C SER A 41 -5.65 2.37 0.97
N ASN A 42 -5.17 3.42 0.29
CA ASN A 42 -5.34 3.57 -1.16
C ASN A 42 -4.55 2.52 -1.94
N ILE A 43 -3.33 2.20 -1.51
CA ILE A 43 -2.52 1.14 -2.14
C ILE A 43 -3.16 -0.23 -1.87
N GLU A 44 -3.64 -0.49 -0.66
CA GLU A 44 -4.36 -1.72 -0.33
C GLU A 44 -5.60 -1.89 -1.19
N LEU A 45 -6.39 -0.82 -1.40
CA LEU A 45 -7.53 -0.83 -2.29
C LEU A 45 -7.12 -1.13 -3.74
N ALA A 46 -6.08 -0.45 -4.25
CA ALA A 46 -5.58 -0.70 -5.60
C ALA A 46 -5.16 -2.17 -5.80
N LEU A 47 -4.52 -2.78 -4.80
CA LEU A 47 -4.14 -4.19 -4.82
C LEU A 47 -5.34 -5.14 -4.94
N THR A 48 -6.49 -4.81 -4.33
CA THR A 48 -7.70 -5.66 -4.45
C THR A 48 -8.23 -5.75 -5.88
N THR A 49 -7.93 -4.74 -6.71
CA THR A 49 -8.34 -4.67 -8.11
C THR A 49 -7.23 -5.06 -9.08
N MET A 50 -6.03 -5.35 -8.58
CA MET A 50 -4.88 -5.66 -9.41
C MET A 50 -4.93 -7.13 -9.86
N PRO A 51 -4.81 -7.42 -11.17
CA PRO A 51 -4.75 -8.79 -11.65
C PRO A 51 -3.44 -9.47 -11.20
N SER A 52 -3.47 -10.78 -11.02
CA SER A 52 -2.29 -11.63 -10.89
C SER A 52 -1.68 -11.92 -12.28
N ASP A 53 -0.43 -12.38 -12.31
CA ASP A 53 0.17 -12.95 -13.52
C ASP A 53 -0.57 -14.20 -14.03
N SER A 54 -1.29 -14.88 -13.13
CA SER A 54 -2.13 -16.04 -13.46
C SER A 54 -3.52 -15.70 -14.00
N ASP A 55 -3.95 -14.44 -13.88
CA ASP A 55 -5.25 -14.00 -14.40
C ASP A 55 -5.16 -13.86 -15.92
N SER A 56 -6.03 -14.59 -16.64
CA SER A 56 -6.15 -14.44 -18.08
C SER A 56 -6.63 -13.03 -18.42
N GLU A 57 -5.94 -12.35 -19.34
CA GLU A 57 -6.43 -11.08 -19.87
C GLU A 57 -7.78 -11.32 -20.53
N ILE A 58 -8.83 -10.67 -20.01
CA ILE A 58 -10.13 -10.67 -20.64
C ILE A 58 -10.00 -9.77 -21.88
N TYR A 59 -9.87 -10.40 -23.06
CA TYR A 59 -9.88 -9.73 -24.36
C TYR A 59 -11.28 -9.25 -24.74
#